data_AF-A0A5K1DBV0-F1
#
_entry.id   AF-A0A5K1DBV0-F1
#
_cell.length_a   1.000
_cell.length_b   1.000
_cell.length_c   1.000
_cell.angle_alpha   90.00
_cell.angle_beta   90.00
_cell.angle_gamma   90.00
#
_symmetry.space_group_name_H-M   'P 1'
#
loop_
_entity.id
_entity.type
_entity.pdbx_description
1 polymer ?
#
loop_
_entity_poly.entity_id
_entity_poly.type
_entity_poly.pdbx_seq_one_letter_code
_entity_poly.pdbx_strand_id
1 'polypeptide(L)' 'QGKDVVARAKTGSGKVYAYLLPMLQKLFSEARQAAKAAPRAVVLVPTRELTQRVILEAILFTCFRK' A
#
# COMPACT_ATOMS: atom_id res chain seq x y z
N GLN A 1 -15.65 -5.31 2.90
CA GLN A 1 -15.43 -6.66 3.46
C GLN A 1 -13.92 -6.88 3.61
N GLY A 2 -13.42 -6.90 4.86
CA GLY A 2 -12.03 -7.20 5.17
C GLY A 2 -11.82 -8.71 5.05
N LYS A 3 -11.40 -9.15 3.86
CA LYS A 3 -11.01 -10.53 3.59
C LYS A 3 -9.49 -10.57 3.53
N ASP A 4 -8.88 -11.54 4.20
CA ASP A 4 -7.47 -11.84 4.04
C ASP A 4 -7.25 -12.34 2.61
N VAL A 5 -6.39 -11.65 1.86
CA VAL A 5 -6.09 -11.97 0.47
C VAL A 5 -4.64 -12.34 0.34
N VAL A 6 -4.37 -13.54 -0.14
CA VAL A 6 -3.02 -14.00 -0.48
C VAL A 6 -2.80 -13.80 -1.98
N ALA A 7 -1.98 -12.82 -2.36
CA ALA A 7 -1.67 -12.54 -3.75
C ALA A 7 -0.32 -13.17 -4.18
N ARG A 8 -0.33 -14.05 -5.19
CA ARG A 8 0.90 -14.63 -5.81
C ARG A 8 0.98 -14.32 -7.31
N ALA A 9 1.56 -13.17 -7.67
CA ALA A 9 2.00 -12.80 -9.02
C ALA A 9 3.25 -13.58 -9.55
N LYS A 10 3.73 -13.29 -10.77
CA LYS A 10 5.16 -13.41 -11.14
C LYS A 10 5.86 -12.04 -10.97
N THR A 11 7.20 -11.98 -11.01
CA THR A 11 7.94 -10.71 -11.04
C THR A 11 7.60 -9.93 -12.31
N GLY A 12 7.38 -8.62 -12.20
CA GLY A 12 6.95 -7.78 -13.33
C GLY A 12 5.44 -7.76 -13.62
N SER A 13 4.60 -8.49 -12.88
CA SER A 13 3.14 -8.56 -13.11
C SER A 13 2.32 -7.52 -12.31
N GLY A 14 2.92 -6.42 -11.85
CA GLY A 14 2.18 -5.38 -11.12
C GLY A 14 1.63 -5.78 -9.74
N LYS A 15 2.19 -6.82 -9.09
CA LYS A 15 1.74 -7.27 -7.75
C LYS A 15 1.73 -6.16 -6.71
N VAL A 16 2.70 -5.26 -6.79
CA VAL A 16 2.85 -4.17 -5.83
C VAL A 16 1.61 -3.28 -5.89
N TYR A 17 1.26 -2.81 -7.08
CA TYR A 17 0.02 -2.07 -7.34
C TYR A 17 -1.25 -2.83 -6.91
N ALA A 18 -1.28 -4.15 -7.10
CA ALA A 18 -2.46 -4.97 -6.78
C ALA A 18 -2.84 -4.96 -5.30
N TYR A 19 -1.88 -4.87 -4.36
CA TYR A 19 -2.20 -4.68 -2.94
C TYR A 19 -2.15 -3.21 -2.51
N LEU A 20 -1.30 -2.39 -3.13
CA LEU A 20 -1.04 -1.02 -2.73
C LEU A 20 -2.20 -0.08 -3.09
N LEU A 21 -2.80 -0.24 -4.27
CA LEU A 21 -3.94 0.57 -4.74
C LEU A 21 -5.20 0.42 -3.86
N PRO A 22 -5.72 -0.80 -3.59
CA PRO A 22 -6.88 -0.95 -2.70
C PRO A 22 -6.56 -0.57 -1.26
N MET A 23 -5.31 -0.74 -0.79
CA MET A 23 -4.88 -0.28 0.54
C MET A 23 -4.90 1.24 0.64
N LEU A 24 -4.34 1.95 -0.33
CA LEU A 24 -4.38 3.42 -0.41
C LEU A 24 -5.81 3.94 -0.53
N GLN A 25 -6.64 3.31 -1.35
CA GLN A 25 -8.05 3.69 -1.50
C GLN A 25 -8.81 3.60 -0.16
N LYS A 26 -8.60 2.54 0.62
CA LYS A 26 -9.16 2.41 1.98
C LYS A 26 -8.59 3.47 2.91
N LEU A 27 -7.28 3.67 2.89
CA LEU A 27 -6.60 4.67 3.72
C LEU A 27 -7.16 6.08 3.47
N PHE A 28 -7.38 6.44 2.20
CA PHE A 28 -7.95 7.72 1.81
C PHE A 28 -9.45 7.82 2.12
N SER A 29 -10.23 6.76 1.94
CA SER A 29 -11.66 6.77 2.22
C SER A 29 -11.97 7.00 3.70
N GLU A 30 -11.20 6.41 4.62
CA GLU A 30 -11.40 6.60 6.07
C GLU A 30 -10.49 7.69 6.67
N ALA A 31 -9.81 8.48 5.83
CA ALA A 31 -8.93 9.58 6.27
C ALA A 31 -9.67 10.67 7.09
N ARG A 32 -11.00 10.78 6.94
CA ARG A 32 -11.83 11.76 7.66
C ARG A 32 -12.07 11.40 9.14
N GLN A 33 -11.81 10.15 9.55
CA GLN A 33 -12.11 9.63 10.90
C GLN A 33 -10.85 9.28 11.71
N ALA A 34 -9.65 9.54 11.18
CA ALA A 34 -8.42 9.11 11.81
C ALA A 34 -7.94 10.04 12.94
N ALA A 35 -7.72 9.49 14.14
CA ALA A 35 -6.87 10.10 15.14
C ALA A 35 -5.47 10.33 14.53
N LYS A 36 -4.93 11.54 14.66
CA LYS A 36 -3.82 12.10 13.86
C LYS A 36 -2.50 11.29 13.83
N ALA A 37 -2.36 10.19 14.58
CA ALA A 37 -1.08 9.49 14.72
C ALA A 37 -1.17 7.95 14.94
N ALA A 38 -2.23 7.28 14.49
CA ALA A 38 -2.31 5.80 14.59
C ALA A 38 -1.86 5.11 13.28
N PRO A 39 -1.04 4.03 13.35
CA PRO A 39 -0.70 3.24 12.16
C PRO A 39 -1.95 2.52 11.63
N ARG A 40 -2.30 2.75 10.36
CA ARG A 40 -3.52 2.20 9.72
C ARG A 40 -3.26 1.01 8.78
N ALA A 41 -2.01 0.81 8.38
CA ALA A 41 -1.60 -0.32 7.55
C ALA A 41 -0.12 -0.67 7.82
N VAL A 42 0.21 -1.96 7.74
CA VAL A 42 1.58 -2.47 7.84
C VAL A 42 1.85 -3.31 6.59
N VAL A 43 2.96 -3.02 5.92
CA VAL A 43 3.43 -3.79 4.76
C VAL A 43 4.73 -4.48 5.16
N LEU A 44 4.72 -5.81 5.21
CA LEU A 44 5.90 -6.61 5.50
C LEU A 44 6.52 -7.08 4.18
N VAL A 45 7.83 -6.85 4.06
CA VAL A 45 8.59 -7.17 2.85
C VAL A 45 9.86 -7.92 3.27
N PRO A 46 10.25 -9.00 2.57
CA PRO A 46 11.33 -9.87 3.01
C PRO A 46 12.74 -9.28 2.84
N THR A 47 12.93 -8.26 1.99
CA THR A 47 14.25 -7.63 1.77
C THR A 47 14.16 -6.11 1.66
N ARG A 48 15.29 -5.43 1.91
CA ARG A 48 15.39 -3.97 1.90
C ARG A 48 15.16 -3.36 0.52
N GLU A 49 15.66 -4.01 -0.52
CA GLU A 49 15.56 -3.55 -1.90
C GLU A 49 14.10 -3.58 -2.37
N LEU A 50 13.35 -4.60 -1.93
CA LEU A 50 11.92 -4.67 -2.17
C LEU A 50 11.17 -3.60 -1.38
N THR A 51 11.54 -3.34 -0.12
CA THR A 51 10.94 -2.26 0.68
C THR A 51 11.11 -0.91 0.01
N GLN A 52 12.31 -0.60 -0.50
CA GLN A 52 12.57 0.65 -1.21
C GLN A 52 11.68 0.81 -2.45
N ARG A 53 11.51 -0.25 -3.25
CA ARG A 53 10.62 -0.22 -4.41
C ARG A 53 9.18 0.08 -4.03
N VAL A 54 8.67 -0.57 -2.98
CA VAL A 54 7.30 -0.35 -2.48
C VAL A 54 7.12 1.07 -1.96
N ILE A 55 8.09 1.60 -1.21
CA ILE A 55 8.04 2.97 -0.68
C ILE A 55 8.05 4.00 -1.81
N LEU A 56 8.93 3.85 -2.81
CA LEU A 56 9.00 4.77 -3.94
C LEU A 56 7.67 4.83 -4.70
N GLU A 57 7.05 3.68 -4.96
CA GLU A 57 5.73 3.63 -5.59
C GLU A 57 4.64 4.25 -4.70
N ALA A 58 4.65 3.97 -3.39
CA ALA A 58 3.69 4.55 -2.45
C ALA A 58 3.77 6.08 -2.38
N ILE A 59 4.99 6.64 -2.36
CA ILE A 59 5.23 8.08 -2.36
C ILE A 59 4.74 8.69 -3.67
N LEU A 60 5.03 8.06 -4.80
CA LEU A 60 4.60 8.53 -6.11
C LEU A 60 3.07 8.66 -6.20
N PHE A 61 2.33 7.64 -5.74
CA PHE A 61 0.87 7.70 -5.67
C PHE A 61 0.33 8.77 -4.71
N THR A 62 1.02 8.97 -3.59
CA THR A 62 0.60 9.98 -2.60
C THR A 62 0.85 11.40 -3.13
N CYS A 63 1.95 11.61 -3.88
CA CYS A 63 2.29 12.88 -4.51
C CYS A 63 1.42 13.22 -5.72
N PHE A 64 0.96 12.25 -6.52
CA PHE A 64 0.07 12.51 -7.69
C PHE A 64 -1.24 13.21 -7.33
N ARG A 65 -1.62 13.24 -6.04
CA ARG A 65 -2.82 13.92 -5.54
C ARG A 65 -2.57 15.36 -5.06
N LYS A 66 -1.35 15.90 -5.19
CA LYS A 66 -1.07 17.32 -4.94
C LYS A 66 -1.11 18.14 -6.22
#